data_AF-A0A1H9WY96-F1
#
_entry.id   AF-A0A1H9WY96-F1
#
_cell.length_a   1.000
_cell.length_b   1.000
_cell.length_c   1.000
_cell.angle_alpha   90.00
_cell.angle_beta   90.00
_cell.angle_gamma   90.00
#
_symmetry.space_group_name_H-M   'P 1'
#
loop_
_entity.id
_entity.type
_entity.pdbx_description
1 polymer ?
#
loop_
_entity_poly.entity_id
_entity_poly.type
_entity_poly.pdbx_seq_one_letter_code
_entity_poly.pdbx_strand_id
1 'polypeptide(L)' 'MTDGAYEEAKRAVERIQRLSDDCWHALDASCQAMDDDAWVGPVARQFHHALRSGRRELQAQLGEAVRDARAKLATMPGKP' A
#
# COMPACT_ATOMS: atom_id res chain seq x y z
N MET A 1 -8.18 -28.34 16.06
CA MET A 1 -6.84 -28.06 15.50
C MET A 1 -6.84 -26.91 14.48
N THR A 2 -8.01 -26.38 14.11
CA THR A 2 -8.20 -25.30 13.11
C THR A 2 -7.96 -23.89 13.65
N ASP A 3 -8.17 -23.66 14.95
CA ASP A 3 -8.06 -22.32 15.56
C ASP A 3 -6.63 -21.74 15.49
N GLY A 4 -5.60 -22.59 15.63
CA GLY A 4 -4.20 -22.15 15.55
C GLY A 4 -3.84 -21.61 14.16
N ALA A 5 -4.28 -22.29 13.10
CA ALA A 5 -4.03 -21.86 11.73
C ALA A 5 -4.78 -20.57 11.37
N TYR A 6 -6.00 -20.39 11.91
CA TYR A 6 -6.76 -19.16 11.74
C TYR A 6 -6.09 -17.96 12.42
N GLU A 7 -5.63 -18.11 13.67
CA GLU A 7 -4.94 -17.05 14.40
C GLU A 7 -3.59 -16.67 13.77
N GLU A 8 -2.84 -17.64 13.23
CA GLU A 8 -1.62 -17.35 12.47
C GLU A 8 -1.91 -16.55 11.20
N ALA A 9 -2.95 -16.95 10.45
CA ALA A 9 -3.36 -16.21 9.26
C ALA A 9 -3.83 -14.80 9.60
N LYS A 10 -4.56 -14.62 10.70
CA LYS A 10 -4.98 -13.30 11.19
C LYS A 10 -3.77 -12.39 11.48
N ARG A 11 -2.76 -12.90 12.19
CA ARG A 11 -1.51 -12.15 12.44
C ARG A 11 -0.77 -11.79 11.15
N ALA A 12 -0.79 -12.66 10.15
CA ALA A 12 -0.21 -12.36 8.85
C ALA A 12 -0.96 -11.22 8.13
N VAL A 13 -2.30 -11.23 8.14
CA VAL A 13 -3.11 -10.13 7.59
C VAL A 13 -2.83 -8.81 8.33
N GLU A 14 -2.76 -8.83 9.66
CA GLU A 14 -2.42 -7.64 10.45
C GLU A 14 -1.02 -7.10 10.13
N ARG A 15 -0.05 -7.98 9.85
CA ARG A 15 1.28 -7.58 9.38
C ARG A 15 1.23 -6.93 8.00
N ILE A 16 0.48 -7.52 7.06
CA ILE A 16 0.30 -6.95 5.71
C ILE A 16 -0.36 -5.57 5.80
N GLN A 17 -1.38 -5.41 6.66
CA GLN A 17 -2.03 -4.12 6.89
C GLN A 17 -1.03 -3.06 7.37
N ARG A 18 -0.25 -3.37 8.41
CA ARG A 18 0.73 -2.41 8.94
C ARG A 18 1.77 -2.00 7.90
N LEU A 19 2.32 -2.96 7.17
CA LEU A 19 3.26 -2.66 6.10
C LEU A 19 2.62 -1.82 4.98
N SER A 20 1.34 -2.04 4.69
CA SER A 20 0.57 -1.22 3.75
C SER A 20 0.41 0.21 4.25
N ASP A 21 0.02 0.39 5.51
CA ASP A 21 -0.15 1.70 6.12
C ASP A 21 1.19 2.47 6.19
N ASP A 22 2.28 1.80 6.58
CA ASP A 22 3.63 2.37 6.65
C ASP A 22 4.12 2.83 5.26
N CYS A 23 3.86 2.02 4.22
CA CYS A 23 4.30 2.32 2.85
C CYS A 23 3.35 3.26 2.10
N TRP A 24 2.13 3.48 2.60
CA TRP A 24 1.08 4.24 1.89
C TRP A 24 1.53 5.65 1.51
N HIS A 25 2.37 6.25 2.37
CA HIS A 25 2.85 7.63 2.26
C HIS A 25 4.30 7.73 1.74
N ALA A 26 4.92 6.63 1.30
CA ALA A 26 6.35 6.58 0.97
C ALA A 26 6.80 7.61 -0.09
N LEU A 27 5.89 8.04 -0.98
CA LEU A 27 6.18 9.00 -2.05
C LEU A 27 5.59 10.40 -1.79
N ASP A 28 4.92 10.64 -0.66
CA ASP A 28 4.25 11.91 -0.40
C ASP A 28 5.22 13.06 -0.26
N ALA A 29 6.31 12.89 0.50
CA ALA A 29 7.34 13.92 0.66
C ALA A 29 7.98 14.29 -0.69
N SER A 30 8.26 13.31 -1.54
CA SER A 30 8.79 13.55 -2.88
C SER A 30 7.78 14.30 -3.77
N CYS A 31 6.49 13.95 -3.69
CA CYS A 31 5.44 14.67 -4.43
C CYS A 31 5.32 16.13 -3.96
N GLN A 32 5.37 16.36 -2.65
CA GLN A 32 5.30 17.69 -2.05
C GLN A 32 6.49 18.55 -2.44
N ALA A 33 7.72 18.01 -2.40
CA ALA A 33 8.93 18.75 -2.78
C ALA A 33 8.92 19.23 -4.24
N MET A 34 8.17 18.54 -5.11
CA MET A 34 7.97 18.93 -6.50
C MET A 34 6.84 19.95 -6.71
N ASP A 35 5.94 20.12 -5.73
CA ASP A 35 4.86 21.10 -5.78
C ASP A 35 5.33 22.53 -5.44
N ASP A 36 6.53 22.70 -4.88
CA ASP A 36 7.09 24.00 -4.43
C ASP A 36 7.51 24.97 -5.57
N ASP A 37 7.07 24.75 -6.82
CA ASP A 37 7.38 25.54 -8.03
C ASP A 37 8.89 25.78 -8.32
N ALA A 38 9.78 25.20 -7.50
CA ALA A 38 11.23 25.28 -7.64
C ALA A 38 11.75 24.52 -8.87
N TRP A 39 10.94 23.60 -9.41
CA TRP A 39 11.30 22.71 -10.52
C TRP A 39 10.51 23.06 -11.78
N VAL A 40 11.16 23.76 -12.72
CA VAL A 40 10.51 24.26 -13.94
C VAL A 40 10.99 23.55 -15.21
N GLY A 41 10.16 23.59 -16.23
CA GLY A 41 10.48 23.06 -17.55
C GLY A 41 9.86 21.69 -17.85
N PRO A 42 9.98 21.22 -19.12
CA PRO A 42 9.28 20.03 -19.59
C PRO A 42 9.74 18.74 -18.91
N VAL A 43 11.03 18.62 -18.58
CA VAL A 43 11.58 17.44 -17.87
C VAL A 43 11.05 17.36 -16.44
N ALA A 44 11.04 18.48 -15.72
CA ALA A 44 10.49 18.56 -14.36
C ALA A 44 9.02 18.16 -14.33
N ARG A 45 8.21 18.64 -15.29
CA ARG A 45 6.79 18.26 -15.40
C ARG A 45 6.59 16.77 -15.68
N GLN A 46 7.41 16.19 -16.57
CA GLN A 46 7.36 14.75 -16.85
C GLN A 46 7.71 13.92 -15.62
N PHE A 47 8.76 14.30 -14.90
CA PHE A 47 9.15 13.64 -13.66
C PHE A 47 8.06 13.76 -12.59
N HIS A 48 7.45 14.94 -12.42
CA HIS A 48 6.31 15.13 -11.50
C HIS A 48 5.14 14.20 -11.80
N HIS A 49 4.81 14.08 -13.08
CA HIS A 49 3.76 13.17 -13.53
C HIS A 49 4.12 11.71 -13.25
N ALA A 50 5.34 11.29 -13.57
CA ALA A 50 5.81 9.94 -13.30
C ALA A 50 5.78 9.63 -11.79
N LEU A 51 6.21 10.55 -10.94
CA LEU A 51 6.20 10.41 -9.49
C LEU A 51 4.78 10.27 -8.94
N ARG A 52 3.85 11.12 -9.39
CA ARG A 52 2.43 11.03 -9.00
C ARG A 52 1.79 9.74 -9.50
N SER A 53 2.17 9.26 -10.69
CA SER A 53 1.71 7.97 -11.22
C SER A 53 2.21 6.82 -10.35
N GLY A 54 3.51 6.80 -10.02
CA GLY A 54 4.11 5.79 -9.14
C GLY A 54 3.48 5.78 -7.75
N ARG A 55 3.14 6.95 -7.19
CA ARG A 55 2.39 7.02 -5.92
C ARG A 55 1.03 6.33 -6.01
N ARG A 56 0.25 6.63 -7.06
CA ARG A 56 -1.08 6.01 -7.25
C ARG A 56 -0.97 4.51 -7.45
N GLU A 57 0.01 4.07 -8.22
CA GLU A 57 0.26 2.65 -8.48
C GLU A 57 0.65 1.91 -7.19
N LEU A 58 1.55 2.49 -6.40
CA LEU A 58 1.92 1.95 -5.08
C LEU A 58 0.68 1.81 -4.18
N GLN A 59 -0.11 2.87 -4.05
CA GLN A 59 -1.34 2.85 -3.24
C GLN A 59 -2.34 1.79 -3.73
N ALA A 60 -2.48 1.61 -5.05
CA ALA A 60 -3.33 0.58 -5.62
C ALA A 60 -2.83 -0.83 -5.27
N GLN A 61 -1.53 -1.11 -5.43
CA GLN A 61 -0.92 -2.40 -5.12
C GLN A 61 -1.01 -2.73 -3.62
N LEU A 62 -0.75 -1.74 -2.76
CA LEU A 62 -0.88 -1.86 -1.31
C LEU A 62 -2.33 -2.16 -0.88
N GLY A 63 -3.30 -1.48 -1.49
CA GLY A 63 -4.73 -1.72 -1.26
C GLY A 63 -5.19 -3.10 -1.74
N GLU A 64 -4.68 -3.55 -2.89
CA GLU A 64 -4.94 -4.88 -3.43
C GLU A 64 -4.37 -5.98 -2.52
N ALA A 65 -3.11 -5.87 -2.09
CA ALA A 65 -2.49 -6.84 -1.19
C ALA A 65 -3.27 -7.00 0.12
N VAL A 66 -3.73 -5.89 0.72
CA VAL A 66 -4.59 -5.90 1.91
C VAL A 66 -5.93 -6.56 1.64
N ARG A 67 -6.59 -6.21 0.54
CA ARG A 67 -7.89 -6.77 0.15
C ARG A 67 -7.79 -8.28 -0.04
N ASP A 68 -6.77 -8.75 -0.75
CA ASP A 68 -6.57 -10.17 -1.05
C ASP A 68 -6.24 -10.96 0.22
N ALA A 69 -5.40 -10.41 1.11
CA ALA A 69 -5.10 -11.01 2.40
C ALA A 69 -6.36 -11.15 3.28
N ARG A 70 -7.20 -10.11 3.34
CA ARG A 70 -8.48 -10.14 4.08
C ARG A 70 -9.48 -11.11 3.46
N ALA A 71 -9.59 -11.15 2.13
CA ALA A 71 -10.45 -12.08 1.41
C ALA A 71 -10.02 -13.53 1.68
N LYS A 72 -8.71 -13.80 1.69
CA LYS A 72 -8.19 -15.13 2.02
C LYS A 72 -8.53 -15.54 3.45
N LEU A 73 -8.30 -14.67 4.44
CA LEU A 73 -8.65 -14.95 5.84
C LEU A 73 -10.16 -15.20 6.00
N ALA A 74 -11.02 -14.46 5.30
CA ALA A 74 -12.47 -14.63 5.35
C ALA A 74 -12.95 -16.00 4.84
N THR A 75 -12.16 -16.67 3.98
CA THR A 75 -12.46 -18.01 3.45
C THR A 75 -11.93 -19.15 4.33
N MET A 76 -11.15 -18.85 5.38
CA MET A 76 -10.53 -19.89 6.21
C MET A 76 -11.52 -20.51 7.22
N PRO A 77 -11.50 -21.84 7.39
CA PRO A 77 -12.24 -22.52 8.45
C PRO A 77 -11.63 -22.21 9.82
N GLY A 78 -12.47 -22.07 10.86
CA GLY A 78 -12.04 -21.66 12.21
C GLY A 78 -12.28 -20.18 12.52
N LYS A 79 -13.01 -19.46 11.65
CA LYS A 79 -13.63 -18.18 12.00
C LYS A 79 -14.59 -18.41 13.20
N PRO A 80 -14.54 -17.58 14.26
CA PRO A 80 -15.53 -17.67 15.35
C PRO A 80 -16.95 -17.43 14.86
#